data_AF-A0A351ERJ6-F1
#
_entry.id   AF-A0A351ERJ6-F1
#
_cell.length_a   1.000
_cell.length_b   1.000
_cell.length_c   1.000
_cell.angle_alpha   90.00
_cell.angle_beta   90.00
_cell.angle_gamma   90.00
#
_symmetry.space_group_name_H-M   'P 1'
#
loop_
_entity.id
_entity.type
_entity.pdbx_description
1 polymer ?
#
loop_
_entity_poly.entity_id
_entity_poly.type
_entity_poly.pdbx_seq_one_letter_code
_entity_poly.pdbx_strand_id
1 'polypeptide(L)'
;MPDDMFAYADAASGRGLRAIIAGAGGAAHLPGMLAAKTIVPVLGVPVASRHLSGQDSLYSIVQMPGGIPTATFAIGEAGATNAALFAVAMLAADDGALSEQLLAYRSAMRDRAASSVLPDQH
;
A
#
# COMPACT_ATOMS: atom_id res chain seq x y z
N MET A 1 10.49 -19.04 2.35
CA MET A 1 9.50 -20.14 2.25
C MET A 1 8.14 -19.63 2.74
N PRO A 2 7.00 -20.27 2.39
CA PRO A 2 5.67 -19.90 2.89
C PRO A 2 5.60 -19.77 4.43
N ASP A 3 6.36 -20.60 5.14
CA ASP A 3 6.43 -20.59 6.61
C ASP A 3 6.99 -19.27 7.16
N ASP A 4 7.97 -18.65 6.50
CA ASP A 4 8.54 -17.38 6.93
C ASP A 4 7.51 -16.25 6.88
N MET A 5 6.66 -16.26 5.83
CA MET A 5 5.57 -15.31 5.66
C MET A 5 4.50 -15.50 6.76
N PHE A 6 4.17 -16.74 7.08
CA PHE A 6 3.24 -17.04 8.18
C PHE A 6 3.79 -16.62 9.53
N ALA A 7 5.05 -16.96 9.82
CA ALA A 7 5.73 -16.55 11.05
C ALA A 7 5.78 -15.01 11.17
N TYR A 8 6.03 -14.30 10.07
CA TYR A 8 6.02 -12.84 10.06
C TYR A 8 4.63 -12.26 10.37
N ALA A 9 3.58 -12.78 9.73
CA ALA A 9 2.20 -12.31 9.90
C ALA A 9 1.66 -12.59 11.30
N ASP A 10 1.86 -13.82 11.80
CA ASP A 10 1.39 -14.25 13.12
C ASP A 10 2.07 -13.40 14.23
N ALA A 11 3.35 -13.07 14.08
CA ALA A 11 4.09 -12.25 15.04
C ALA A 11 3.86 -10.73 14.89
N ALA A 12 3.23 -10.27 13.82
CA ALA A 12 3.18 -8.85 13.46
C ALA A 12 2.56 -7.97 14.56
N SER A 13 1.41 -8.39 15.10
CA SER A 13 0.71 -7.64 16.15
C SER A 13 1.52 -7.60 17.45
N GLY A 14 2.10 -8.74 17.88
CA GLY A 14 2.93 -8.81 19.08
C GLY A 14 4.23 -7.99 18.99
N ARG A 15 4.70 -7.71 17.77
CA ARG A 15 5.84 -6.81 17.50
C ARG A 15 5.46 -5.34 17.42
N GLY A 16 4.18 -4.99 17.57
CA GLY A 16 3.70 -3.61 17.51
C GLY A 16 3.58 -3.03 16.10
N LEU A 17 3.55 -3.87 15.05
CA LEU A 17 3.32 -3.38 13.68
C LEU A 17 1.90 -2.83 13.56
N ARG A 18 1.79 -1.64 12.95
CA ARG A 18 0.50 -0.92 12.76
C ARG A 18 -0.09 -1.07 11.37
N ALA A 19 0.74 -1.43 10.39
CA ALA A 19 0.35 -1.77 9.02
C ALA A 19 1.44 -2.65 8.38
N ILE A 20 1.08 -3.44 7.39
CA ILE A 20 2.01 -4.21 6.56
C ILE A 20 1.80 -3.80 5.10
N ILE A 21 2.83 -3.24 4.46
CA ILE A 21 2.81 -2.97 3.02
C ILE A 21 3.40 -4.17 2.30
N ALA A 22 2.62 -4.79 1.41
CA ALA A 22 3.01 -6.01 0.70
C ALA A 22 2.89 -5.81 -0.81
N GLY A 23 4.03 -5.91 -1.51
CA GLY A 23 4.10 -5.85 -2.97
C GLY A 23 4.26 -7.23 -3.59
N ALA A 24 3.48 -7.55 -4.62
CA ALA A 24 3.63 -8.79 -5.40
C ALA A 24 3.14 -8.62 -6.85
N GLY A 25 3.68 -9.42 -7.76
CA GLY A 25 3.38 -9.39 -9.20
C GLY A 25 3.00 -10.77 -9.76
N GLY A 26 2.30 -10.79 -10.89
CA GLY A 26 1.75 -12.00 -11.50
C GLY A 26 0.58 -12.58 -10.68
N ALA A 27 0.68 -13.85 -10.30
CA ALA A 27 -0.21 -14.49 -9.33
C ALA A 27 0.14 -14.01 -7.90
N ALA A 28 -0.29 -12.79 -7.59
CA ALA A 28 0.20 -12.00 -6.46
C ALA A 28 -0.48 -12.36 -5.13
N HIS A 29 -0.14 -13.51 -4.55
CA HIS A 29 -0.79 -14.05 -3.34
C HIS A 29 -0.32 -13.44 -2.01
N LEU A 30 0.88 -12.83 -1.97
CA LEU A 30 1.52 -12.40 -0.72
C LEU A 30 0.60 -11.50 0.15
N PRO A 31 -0.06 -10.44 -0.38
CA PRO A 31 -0.91 -9.58 0.46
C PRO A 31 -2.09 -10.33 1.07
N GLY A 32 -2.80 -11.15 0.29
CA GLY A 32 -3.96 -11.91 0.76
C GLY A 32 -3.58 -12.97 1.80
N MET A 33 -2.44 -13.65 1.62
CA MET A 33 -1.97 -14.66 2.57
C MET A 33 -1.47 -14.04 3.88
N LEU A 34 -0.85 -12.85 3.85
CA LEU A 34 -0.53 -12.09 5.06
C LEU A 34 -1.82 -11.69 5.79
N ALA A 35 -2.80 -11.13 5.07
CA ALA A 35 -4.08 -10.68 5.64
C ALA A 35 -4.87 -11.83 6.29
N ALA A 36 -4.79 -13.04 5.74
CA ALA A 36 -5.42 -14.23 6.32
C ALA A 36 -4.80 -14.67 7.65
N LYS A 37 -3.62 -14.16 8.00
CA LYS A 37 -2.81 -14.62 9.15
C LYS A 37 -2.56 -13.54 10.19
N THR A 38 -3.11 -12.34 10.02
CA THR A 38 -2.90 -11.27 10.98
C THR A 38 -4.08 -10.31 11.04
N ILE A 39 -4.28 -9.70 12.21
CA ILE A 39 -5.24 -8.60 12.38
C ILE A 39 -4.64 -7.25 11.99
N VAL A 40 -3.31 -7.18 11.79
CA VAL A 40 -2.64 -5.95 11.37
C VAL A 40 -3.08 -5.62 9.94
N PRO A 41 -3.53 -4.40 9.64
CA PRO A 41 -3.99 -4.03 8.30
C PRO A 41 -2.93 -4.28 7.23
N VAL A 42 -3.31 -4.95 6.14
CA VAL A 42 -2.43 -5.23 5.00
C VAL A 42 -2.78 -4.33 3.82
N LEU A 43 -1.75 -3.66 3.33
CA LEU A 43 -1.77 -2.68 2.25
C LEU A 43 -1.10 -3.29 1.01
N GLY A 44 -1.90 -3.76 0.05
CA GLY A 44 -1.47 -4.49 -1.13
C GLY A 44 -1.07 -3.56 -2.28
N VAL A 45 0.14 -3.77 -2.82
CA VAL A 45 0.67 -3.01 -3.97
C VAL A 45 0.88 -3.97 -5.15
N PRO A 46 0.03 -3.88 -6.20
CA PRO A 46 0.23 -4.67 -7.42
C PRO A 46 1.51 -4.24 -8.13
N VAL A 47 2.43 -5.18 -8.34
CA VAL A 47 3.66 -4.94 -9.11
C VAL A 47 3.38 -5.23 -10.58
N ALA A 48 3.82 -4.34 -11.47
CA ALA A 48 3.63 -4.53 -12.91
C ALA A 48 4.29 -5.84 -13.39
N SER A 49 3.49 -6.73 -13.99
CA SER A 49 3.97 -7.95 -14.62
C SER A 49 4.38 -7.69 -16.07
N ARG A 50 5.29 -8.54 -16.60
CA ARG A 50 5.88 -8.36 -17.94
C ARG A 50 4.85 -8.37 -19.08
N HIS A 51 3.82 -9.22 -19.00
CA HIS A 51 2.94 -9.49 -20.13
C HIS A 51 1.55 -8.85 -19.98
N LEU A 52 1.10 -8.60 -18.74
CA LEU A 52 -0.24 -8.08 -18.45
C LEU A 52 -0.20 -6.72 -17.77
N SER A 53 0.98 -6.08 -17.73
CA SER A 53 1.18 -4.74 -17.15
C SER A 53 0.60 -4.60 -15.74
N GLY A 54 0.58 -5.70 -14.97
CA GLY A 54 0.07 -5.74 -13.59
C GLY A 54 -1.43 -5.94 -13.44
N GLN A 55 -2.21 -6.19 -14.51
CA GLN A 55 -3.64 -6.51 -14.37
C GLN A 55 -3.86 -7.83 -13.60
N ASP A 56 -3.05 -8.85 -13.91
CA ASP A 56 -2.99 -10.10 -13.16
C ASP A 56 -2.72 -9.88 -11.67
N SER A 57 -1.78 -8.98 -11.38
CA SER A 57 -1.33 -8.62 -10.04
C SER A 57 -2.41 -7.88 -9.29
N LEU A 58 -3.08 -6.94 -9.96
CA LEU A 58 -4.19 -6.17 -9.42
C LEU A 58 -5.35 -7.11 -9.04
N TYR A 59 -5.80 -7.96 -9.96
CA TYR A 59 -6.91 -8.88 -9.70
C TYR A 59 -6.57 -9.94 -8.64
N SER A 60 -5.31 -10.38 -8.57
CA SER A 60 -4.86 -11.32 -7.53
C SER A 60 -4.90 -10.72 -6.12
N ILE A 61 -4.84 -9.39 -5.99
CA ILE A 61 -4.78 -8.69 -4.70
C ILE A 61 -6.15 -8.10 -4.31
N VAL A 62 -6.83 -7.41 -5.22
CA VAL A 62 -8.05 -6.64 -4.89
C VAL A 62 -9.31 -7.49 -4.75
N GLN A 63 -9.38 -8.64 -5.44
CA GLN A 63 -10.58 -9.48 -5.52
C GLN A 63 -10.72 -10.45 -4.33
N MET A 64 -10.19 -10.10 -3.15
CA MET A 64 -10.38 -10.90 -1.95
C MET A 64 -11.89 -11.01 -1.64
N PRO A 65 -12.43 -12.23 -1.44
CA PRO A 65 -13.81 -12.39 -0.99
C PRO A 65 -14.06 -11.73 0.36
N GLY A 66 -15.33 -11.45 0.67
CA GLY A 66 -15.72 -10.89 1.96
C GLY A 66 -15.23 -11.75 3.13
N GLY A 67 -14.58 -11.12 4.11
CA GLY A 67 -14.06 -11.77 5.33
C GLY A 67 -12.60 -11.41 5.62
N ILE A 68 -11.73 -11.45 4.60
CA ILE A 68 -10.29 -11.17 4.75
C ILE A 68 -9.91 -10.00 3.82
N PRO A 69 -9.89 -8.75 4.32
CA PRO A 69 -9.69 -7.59 3.46
C PRO A 69 -8.21 -7.32 3.15
N THR A 70 -7.95 -6.82 1.94
CA THR A 70 -6.68 -6.20 1.56
C THR A 70 -6.94 -4.82 0.99
N ALA A 71 -6.39 -3.77 1.60
CA ALA A 71 -6.48 -2.42 1.03
C ALA A 71 -5.54 -2.34 -0.18
N THR A 72 -6.08 -2.22 -1.39
CA THR A 72 -5.29 -2.33 -2.62
C THR A 72 -5.08 -0.96 -3.27
N PHE A 73 -3.85 -0.70 -3.72
CA PHE A 73 -3.46 0.57 -4.33
C PHE A 73 -3.20 0.41 -5.84
N ALA A 74 -2.83 1.50 -6.50
CA ALA A 74 -2.50 1.52 -7.93
C ALA A 74 -1.37 0.53 -8.27
N ILE A 75 -1.27 0.15 -9.55
CA ILE A 75 -0.15 -0.68 -10.02
C ILE A 75 1.16 0.13 -9.99
N GLY A 76 2.22 -0.49 -9.48
CA GLY A 76 3.59 0.03 -9.52
C GLY A 76 3.91 1.11 -8.48
N GLU A 77 4.81 2.03 -8.84
CA GLU A 77 5.39 3.02 -7.93
C GLU A 77 4.35 3.97 -7.31
N ALA A 78 3.34 4.37 -8.08
CA ALA A 78 2.23 5.17 -7.57
C ALA A 78 1.48 4.44 -6.44
N GLY A 79 1.32 3.12 -6.57
CA GLY A 79 0.73 2.28 -5.53
C GLY A 79 1.59 2.17 -4.29
N ALA A 80 2.89 1.94 -4.46
CA ALA A 80 3.85 1.89 -3.37
C ALA A 80 3.86 3.20 -2.56
N THR A 81 3.90 4.33 -3.26
CA THR A 81 3.84 5.67 -2.65
C THR A 81 2.54 5.86 -1.88
N ASN A 82 1.40 5.53 -2.49
CA ASN A 82 0.10 5.71 -1.84
C ASN A 82 -0.13 4.74 -0.68
N ALA A 83 0.40 3.51 -0.73
CA ALA A 83 0.34 2.59 0.40
C ALA A 83 1.10 3.15 1.62
N ALA A 84 2.28 3.74 1.40
CA ALA A 84 3.03 4.40 2.47
C ALA A 84 2.27 5.62 3.02
N LEU A 85 1.75 6.50 2.16
CA LEU A 85 0.96 7.65 2.59
C LEU A 85 -0.33 7.25 3.32
N PHE A 86 -0.97 6.15 2.91
CA PHE A 86 -2.15 5.61 3.59
C PHE A 86 -1.79 5.06 4.97
N ALA A 87 -0.67 4.35 5.11
CA ALA A 87 -0.17 3.92 6.41
C ALA A 87 0.10 5.12 7.34
N VAL A 88 0.74 6.17 6.83
CA VAL A 88 0.96 7.42 7.58
C VAL A 88 -0.37 8.05 7.98
N ALA A 89 -1.37 8.10 7.08
CA ALA A 89 -2.69 8.64 7.38
C ALA A 89 -3.42 7.85 8.48
N MET A 90 -3.28 6.52 8.50
CA MET A 90 -3.81 5.68 9.59
C MET A 90 -3.14 5.99 10.93
N LEU A 91 -1.81 6.16 10.93
CA LEU A 91 -1.05 6.48 12.15
C LEU A 91 -1.34 7.90 12.67
N ALA A 92 -1.48 8.86 11.76
CA ALA A 92 -1.76 10.26 12.06
C ALA A 92 -3.10 10.48 12.76
N ALA A 93 -4.03 9.51 12.72
CA ALA A 93 -5.29 9.59 13.45
C ALA A 93 -5.09 9.69 14.97
N ASP A 94 -4.01 9.07 15.49
CA ASP A 94 -3.67 9.04 16.91
C ASP A 94 -2.36 9.79 17.23
N ASP A 95 -1.69 10.36 16.23
CA ASP A 95 -0.40 11.03 16.35
C ASP A 95 -0.45 12.43 15.73
N GLY A 96 -0.52 13.45 16.61
CA GLY A 96 -0.62 14.85 16.21
C GLY A 96 0.58 15.33 15.38
N ALA A 97 1.79 14.85 15.68
CA ALA A 97 2.98 15.23 14.93
C ALA A 97 2.95 14.65 13.51
N LEU A 98 2.55 13.38 13.35
CA LEU A 98 2.35 12.79 12.03
C LEU A 98 1.21 13.47 11.25
N SER A 99 0.15 13.89 11.95
CA SER A 99 -0.95 14.64 11.35
C SER A 99 -0.48 15.97 10.75
N GLU A 100 0.29 16.75 11.51
CA GLU A 100 0.89 18.00 11.04
C GLU A 100 1.84 17.77 9.84
N GLN A 101 2.69 16.74 9.91
CA GLN A 101 3.59 16.39 8.79
C GLN A 101 2.83 15.99 7.53
N LEU A 102 1.77 15.20 7.66
CA LEU A 102 0.94 14.78 6.53
C LEU A 102 0.18 15.96 5.90
N LEU A 103 -0.29 16.91 6.71
CA LEU A 103 -0.90 18.16 6.22
C LEU A 103 0.12 19.02 5.48
N ALA A 104 1.33 19.17 6.02
CA ALA A 104 2.42 19.91 5.38
C ALA A 104 2.80 19.29 4.04
N TYR A 105 2.95 17.96 3.98
CA TYR A 105 3.21 17.22 2.74
C TYR A 105 2.14 17.51 1.67
N ARG A 106 0.85 17.44 2.05
CA ARG A 106 -0.27 17.74 1.13
C ARG A 106 -0.28 19.19 0.67
N SER A 107 0.09 20.15 1.52
CA SER A 107 0.24 21.55 1.12
C SER A 107 1.35 21.71 0.08
N ALA A 108 2.53 21.14 0.33
CA ALA A 108 3.65 21.22 -0.60
C ALA A 108 3.31 20.62 -1.98
N MET A 109 2.55 19.52 -2.02
CA MET A 109 2.07 18.93 -3.28
C MET A 109 1.12 19.85 -4.04
N ARG A 110 0.21 20.53 -3.32
CA ARG A 110 -0.68 21.55 -3.90
C ARG A 110 0.11 22.72 -4.49
N ASP A 111 1.08 23.23 -3.73
CA ASP A 111 1.89 24.37 -4.14
C ASP A 111 2.72 24.04 -5.38
N ARG A 112 3.30 22.82 -5.42
CA ARG A 112 4.02 22.31 -6.60
C ARG A 112 3.13 22.21 -7.83
N ALA A 113 1.90 21.74 -7.67
CA ALA A 113 0.94 21.67 -8.77
C ALA A 113 0.54 23.07 -9.26
N ALA A 114 0.31 24.00 -8.34
CA ALA A 114 -0.04 25.39 -8.66
C ALA A 114 1.10 26.15 -9.35
N SER A 115 2.36 25.83 -9.03
CA SER A 115 3.55 26.46 -9.64
C SER A 115 4.06 25.73 -10.90
N SER A 116 3.34 24.72 -11.39
CA SER A 116 3.77 23.95 -12.55
C SER A 116 3.59 24.75 -13.84
N VAL A 117 4.65 24.81 -14.67
CA VAL A 117 4.60 25.43 -15.99
C VAL A 117 4.17 24.38 -17.01
N LEU A 118 3.24 24.75 -17.90
CA LEU A 118 2.82 23.87 -18.99
C LEU A 118 3.99 23.65 -19.96
N PRO A 119 4.17 22.43 -20.49
CA PRO A 119 5.15 22.21 -21.55
C PRO A 119 4.81 23.07 -22.77
N ASP A 120 5.85 23.54 -23.48
CA ASP A 120 5.68 24.29 -24.72
C ASP A 120 4.83 23.49 -25.72
N GLN A 121 3.85 24.14 -26.34
CA GLN A 121 3.03 23.53 -27.38
C GLN A 121 3.83 23.53 -28.69
N HIS A 122 4.64 22.48 -28.89
CA HIS A 122 5.29 22.18 -30.17
C HIS A 122 4.65 20.96 -30.82
#